data_AF-A0A183BP84-F1
#
_entry.id   AF-A0A183BP84-F1
#
_cell.length_a   1.000
_cell.length_b   1.000
_cell.length_c   1.000
_cell.angle_alpha   90.00
_cell.angle_beta   90.00
_cell.angle_gamma   90.00
#
_symmetry.space_group_name_H-M   'P 1'
#
loop_
_entity.id
_entity.type
_entity.pdbx_description
1 polymer ?
#
loop_
_entity_poly.entity_id
_entity_poly.type
_entity_poly.pdbx_seq_one_letter_code
_entity_poly.pdbx_strand_id
1 'polypeptide(L)'
;MSIVVGFLRILATRVGVGVVQLRYSRRRIAPPPWVPAMYHPVRAMLYKADRKLVEQELGLDPGWQPVQKKINSPNETFHLIPGSPNPPDCSQNQYSLDSSKRIGLIGRKIGMTLQWLTDGTRCLCTLIHVPDNCVLSAVDPETWYRHSIAGKHKAFRGVVPTRKRIITVQQMVGVEDYNSIFLTAEYRAMFERAGVPCKKHMAGFIVSEDAVVKPGTKLDVRHFTPGQWITAAGKTIDWGFQGVMHRWGMKGQMNTQCGPTKAHRRVGSIGSKGEARVWPGRRLPGHMGYEWRQMVGVKVLRINPIKQVIYVRGNVPGDINEWILLKDCFVDDKRVEDPPFPTFYSTANTKADNVSQAELGQENLFTITSQDLYDPKMHQEMDPSALYSSQSNVPKRDHHHQRRRKEIAASRLPRTVLVHIFEHLNVAELCAVGRVCRSWKCVVDTNDLELWAYHARSQLPESALSDPYLFTHVASHKDMLRAFKHAWNPLDCSRNAFVRTNGFTVHRQPIAQSTDGIRGKVGVTGGAHCWEFCWEGPLGTTAVVGVATKMRSHQGELPVIWHQTLLAFVERYANDISAEQREALIELTKVHSHHQITSDLLRLLRAAESRNEESEANVPVYARNDEMEF
;
A
#
# COMPACT_ATOMS: atom_id res chain seq x y z
N MET A 1 -48.55 -43.25 21.90
CA MET A 1 -47.64 -43.87 20.92
C MET A 1 -46.22 -43.77 21.45
N SER A 2 -45.52 -44.90 21.42
CA SER A 2 -44.49 -45.30 22.38
C SER A 2 -43.19 -44.48 22.34
N ILE A 3 -42.76 -44.01 23.51
CA ILE A 3 -41.39 -43.51 23.74
C ILE A 3 -40.53 -44.74 24.08
N VAL A 4 -39.68 -45.13 23.14
CA VAL A 4 -38.66 -46.17 23.35
C VAL A 4 -37.49 -45.54 24.10
N VAL A 5 -37.34 -45.88 25.39
CA VAL A 5 -36.17 -45.53 26.20
C VAL A 5 -35.13 -46.64 26.02
N GLY A 6 -34.18 -46.43 25.13
CA GLY A 6 -33.00 -47.30 24.97
C GLY A 6 -31.92 -46.94 26.00
N PHE A 7 -31.68 -47.83 26.97
CA PHE A 7 -30.56 -47.73 27.90
C PHE A 7 -29.25 -48.12 27.18
N LEU A 8 -28.43 -47.14 26.80
CA LEU A 8 -27.05 -47.38 26.40
C LEU A 8 -26.18 -47.45 27.67
N ARG A 9 -25.83 -48.66 28.08
CA ARG A 9 -24.98 -48.94 29.24
C ARG A 9 -23.51 -48.68 28.87
N ILE A 10 -23.05 -47.45 29.05
CA ILE A 10 -21.62 -47.11 28.94
C ILE A 10 -20.96 -47.48 30.26
N LEU A 11 -20.10 -48.50 30.25
CA LEU A 11 -19.17 -48.82 31.32
C LEU A 11 -18.19 -47.65 31.49
N ALA A 12 -18.48 -46.76 32.44
CA ALA A 12 -17.61 -45.64 32.77
C ALA A 12 -16.41 -46.13 33.60
N THR A 13 -15.27 -46.28 32.96
CA THR A 13 -13.97 -46.24 33.64
C THR A 13 -13.77 -44.84 34.22
N ARG A 14 -13.45 -44.77 35.52
CA ARG A 14 -13.21 -43.54 36.29
C ARG A 14 -12.10 -42.67 35.66
N VAL A 15 -12.46 -41.75 34.78
CA VAL A 15 -11.68 -40.55 34.49
C VAL A 15 -12.69 -39.41 34.33
N GLY A 16 -12.60 -38.38 35.16
CA GLY A 16 -13.50 -37.24 35.13
C GLY A 16 -13.46 -36.54 33.77
N VAL A 17 -14.52 -36.70 32.97
CA VAL A 17 -14.68 -35.97 31.71
C VAL A 17 -15.39 -34.66 32.02
N GLY A 18 -14.63 -33.60 32.24
CA GLY A 18 -15.14 -32.24 32.22
C GLY A 18 -15.54 -31.87 30.80
N VAL A 19 -16.84 -31.73 30.52
CA VAL A 19 -17.32 -31.23 29.23
C VAL A 19 -17.23 -29.71 29.23
N VAL A 20 -16.11 -29.18 28.75
CA VAL A 20 -15.96 -27.74 28.49
C VAL A 20 -16.54 -27.44 27.10
N GLN A 21 -17.63 -26.68 27.04
CA GLN A 21 -18.16 -26.15 25.80
C GLN A 21 -17.20 -25.10 25.22
N LEU A 22 -16.25 -25.54 24.40
CA LEU A 22 -15.31 -24.67 23.71
C LEU A 22 -16.03 -23.95 22.57
N ARG A 23 -16.36 -22.67 22.74
CA ARG A 23 -16.72 -21.79 21.61
C ARG A 23 -15.49 -21.66 20.69
N TYR A 24 -15.62 -22.13 19.46
CA TYR A 24 -14.53 -22.10 18.47
C TYR A 24 -14.35 -20.68 17.91
N SER A 25 -13.36 -19.96 18.42
CA SER A 25 -12.71 -18.89 17.65
C SER A 25 -11.94 -19.54 16.50
N ARG A 26 -12.14 -19.08 15.26
CA ARG A 26 -11.47 -19.57 14.02
C ARG A 26 -9.93 -19.49 14.04
N ARG A 27 -9.30 -18.98 15.11
CA ARG A 27 -7.86 -18.78 15.20
C ARG A 27 -7.33 -19.19 16.58
N ARG A 28 -7.42 -20.47 16.93
CA ARG A 28 -6.52 -21.01 17.96
C ARG A 28 -5.37 -21.73 17.29
N ILE A 29 -4.16 -21.37 17.74
CA ILE A 29 -2.86 -21.95 17.36
C ILE A 29 -2.76 -23.41 17.83
N ALA A 30 -3.61 -23.81 18.78
CA ALA A 30 -3.69 -25.19 19.25
C ALA A 30 -4.34 -26.09 18.17
N PRO A 31 -3.74 -27.26 17.88
CA PRO A 31 -4.36 -28.25 17.00
C PRO A 31 -5.72 -28.68 17.58
N PRO A 32 -6.64 -29.14 16.72
CA PRO A 32 -7.93 -29.60 17.20
C PRO A 32 -7.78 -30.78 18.18
N PRO A 33 -8.65 -30.90 19.19
CA PRO A 33 -8.46 -31.81 20.32
C PRO A 33 -8.47 -33.30 19.99
N TRP A 34 -8.95 -33.69 18.80
CA TRP A 34 -8.95 -35.08 18.32
C TRP A 34 -7.66 -35.46 17.56
N VAL A 35 -6.77 -34.50 17.30
CA VAL A 35 -5.43 -34.82 16.82
C VAL A 35 -4.59 -35.09 18.06
N PRO A 36 -4.01 -36.31 18.20
CA PRO A 36 -3.19 -36.61 19.35
C PRO A 36 -2.05 -35.60 19.46
N ALA A 37 -1.78 -35.14 20.68
CA ALA A 37 -0.67 -34.24 20.91
C ALA A 37 0.62 -34.95 20.47
N MET A 38 1.37 -34.34 19.55
CA MET A 38 2.62 -34.93 19.08
C MET A 38 3.65 -35.02 20.20
N TYR A 39 3.71 -34.00 21.04
CA TYR A 39 4.64 -33.91 22.14
C TYR A 39 3.99 -34.35 23.44
N HIS A 40 4.60 -35.32 24.10
CA HIS A 40 4.23 -35.70 25.44
C HIS A 40 4.78 -34.62 26.41
N PRO A 41 3.97 -34.07 27.34
CA PRO A 41 4.47 -33.19 28.38
C PRO A 41 5.24 -34.05 29.39
N VAL A 42 6.48 -34.45 29.05
CA VAL A 42 7.30 -35.24 29.95
C VAL A 42 7.78 -34.32 31.08
N ARG A 43 7.18 -34.50 32.25
CA ARG A 43 7.61 -33.95 33.54
C ARG A 43 8.37 -34.99 34.35
N ALA A 44 9.09 -35.90 33.68
CA ALA A 44 9.80 -36.97 34.37
C ALA A 44 11.11 -36.41 34.95
N MET A 45 11.16 -36.32 36.28
CA MET A 45 12.41 -36.17 37.03
C MET A 45 13.19 -37.50 36.92
N LEU A 46 13.90 -37.72 35.82
CA LEU A 46 14.95 -38.75 35.79
C LEU A 46 16.09 -38.26 36.68
N TYR A 47 16.61 -39.12 37.55
CA TYR A 47 17.85 -38.82 38.27
C TYR A 47 18.99 -38.62 37.27
N LYS A 48 19.99 -37.80 37.63
CA LYS A 48 21.10 -37.46 36.72
C LYS A 48 21.88 -38.70 36.23
N ALA A 49 21.98 -39.75 37.06
CA ALA A 49 22.63 -41.01 36.70
C ALA A 49 21.83 -41.78 35.64
N ASP A 50 20.53 -41.98 35.87
CA ASP A 50 19.63 -42.67 34.94
C ASP A 50 19.50 -41.90 33.62
N ARG A 51 19.55 -40.57 33.67
CA ARG A 51 19.55 -39.74 32.46
C ARG A 51 20.78 -39.99 31.60
N LYS A 52 21.97 -40.09 32.20
CA LYS A 52 23.20 -40.44 31.45
C LYS A 52 23.13 -41.84 30.88
N LEU A 53 22.59 -42.81 31.64
CA LEU A 53 22.38 -44.17 31.15
C LEU A 53 21.40 -44.19 29.98
N VAL A 54 20.26 -43.48 30.06
CA VAL A 54 19.27 -43.40 28.98
C VAL A 54 19.85 -42.65 27.77
N GLU A 55 20.59 -41.56 27.97
CA GLU A 55 21.28 -40.85 26.89
C GLU A 55 22.38 -41.72 26.27
N GLN A 56 23.04 -42.57 27.06
CA GLN A 56 24.03 -43.54 26.61
C GLN A 56 23.37 -44.71 25.87
N GLU A 57 22.26 -45.29 26.33
CA GLU A 57 21.50 -46.31 25.59
C GLU A 57 20.91 -45.74 24.29
N LEU A 58 20.43 -44.49 24.32
CA LEU A 58 20.00 -43.78 23.11
C LEU A 58 21.17 -43.35 22.21
N GLY A 59 22.39 -43.27 22.74
CA GLY A 59 23.61 -42.81 22.06
C GLY A 59 24.57 -43.93 21.65
N LEU A 60 24.42 -45.13 22.23
CA LEU A 60 25.11 -46.39 21.94
C LEU A 60 24.50 -47.12 20.74
N ASP A 61 23.53 -46.49 20.07
CA ASP A 61 23.24 -46.70 18.65
C ASP A 61 24.10 -45.69 17.84
N PRO A 62 25.42 -45.93 17.63
CA PRO A 62 26.27 -45.07 16.83
C PRO A 62 25.84 -45.22 15.37
N GLY A 63 24.96 -44.31 14.97
CA GLY A 63 24.14 -44.43 13.79
C GLY A 63 22.77 -44.88 14.25
N TRP A 64 21.78 -44.00 14.11
CA TRP A 64 20.35 -44.25 14.23
C TRP A 64 19.87 -45.32 13.21
N GLN A 65 20.58 -46.44 13.11
CA GLN A 65 20.04 -47.63 12.52
C GLN A 65 18.94 -48.07 13.46
N PRO A 66 17.72 -48.30 12.95
CA PRO A 66 16.72 -48.96 13.77
C PRO A 66 17.40 -50.23 14.31
N VAL A 67 17.25 -50.51 15.61
CA VAL A 67 17.29 -51.91 16.03
C VAL A 67 16.24 -52.56 15.14
N GLN A 68 16.70 -53.17 14.05
CA GLN A 68 15.94 -54.18 13.36
C GLN A 68 15.78 -55.22 14.46
N LYS A 69 14.72 -55.11 15.25
CA LYS A 69 14.02 -56.32 15.64
C LYS A 69 13.96 -57.07 14.34
N LYS A 70 14.71 -58.17 14.23
CA LYS A 70 14.49 -59.15 13.19
C LYS A 70 13.00 -59.40 13.29
N ILE A 71 12.24 -58.78 12.40
CA ILE A 71 10.87 -59.18 12.17
C ILE A 71 11.10 -60.60 11.67
N ASN A 72 10.86 -61.57 12.55
CA ASN A 72 11.12 -62.99 12.33
C ASN A 72 10.10 -63.54 11.33
N SER A 73 9.91 -62.84 10.21
CA SER A 73 9.09 -63.20 9.07
C SER A 73 9.30 -62.12 7.98
N PRO A 74 9.82 -62.49 6.79
CA PRO A 74 9.82 -61.61 5.62
C PRO A 74 8.41 -61.24 5.13
N ASN A 75 7.38 -61.82 5.75
CA ASN A 75 5.98 -61.80 5.34
C ASN A 75 5.05 -61.07 6.32
N GLU A 76 5.55 -60.42 7.38
CA GLU A 76 4.69 -59.57 8.21
C GLU A 76 4.37 -58.26 7.47
N THR A 77 3.16 -58.27 6.93
CA THR A 77 2.57 -57.28 6.04
C THR A 77 2.36 -55.93 6.71
N PHE A 78 2.71 -54.86 5.99
CA PHE A 78 2.59 -53.46 6.42
C PHE A 78 1.11 -53.07 6.52
N HIS A 79 0.48 -53.41 7.64
CA HIS A 79 -0.93 -53.09 7.85
C HIS A 79 -1.12 -51.60 8.17
N LEU A 80 -1.81 -50.89 7.27
CA LEU A 80 -2.19 -49.48 7.43
C LEU A 80 -3.18 -49.30 8.59
N ILE A 81 -3.90 -50.37 8.92
CA ILE A 81 -4.71 -50.69 10.11
C ILE A 81 -4.56 -52.21 10.28
N PRO A 82 -4.36 -52.79 11.48
CA PRO A 82 -4.31 -54.26 11.63
C PRO A 82 -5.50 -54.91 10.92
N GLY A 83 -5.22 -55.68 9.84
CA GLY A 83 -6.22 -56.33 8.99
C GLY A 83 -6.51 -55.68 7.61
N SER A 84 -5.89 -54.55 7.21
CA SER A 84 -6.05 -54.01 5.84
C SER A 84 -5.14 -54.74 4.82
N PRO A 85 -5.58 -54.92 3.56
CA PRO A 85 -4.72 -55.44 2.49
C PRO A 85 -3.51 -54.51 2.26
N ASN A 86 -2.38 -55.09 1.84
CA ASN A 86 -1.16 -54.32 1.54
C ASN A 86 -1.44 -53.27 0.46
N PRO A 87 -0.84 -52.07 0.54
CA PRO A 87 -0.82 -51.18 -0.61
C PRO A 87 -0.14 -51.90 -1.79
N PRO A 88 -0.70 -51.83 -3.01
CA PRO A 88 -0.08 -52.44 -4.19
C PRO A 88 1.32 -51.88 -4.40
N ASP A 89 2.29 -52.73 -4.75
CA ASP A 89 3.62 -52.27 -5.13
C ASP A 89 3.53 -51.52 -6.47
N CYS A 90 3.61 -50.20 -6.38
CA CYS A 90 3.42 -49.29 -7.52
C CYS A 90 4.73 -48.94 -8.24
N SER A 91 5.84 -49.61 -7.91
CA SER A 91 7.16 -49.31 -8.48
C SER A 91 7.24 -49.47 -10.00
N GLN A 92 6.34 -50.26 -10.60
CA GLN A 92 6.30 -50.54 -12.05
C GLN A 92 5.25 -49.71 -12.82
N ASN A 93 4.46 -48.90 -12.14
CA ASN A 93 3.41 -48.12 -12.79
C ASN A 93 4.00 -47.00 -13.67
N GLN A 94 3.33 -46.67 -14.76
CA GLN A 94 3.70 -45.55 -15.63
C GLN A 94 2.98 -44.27 -15.22
N TYR A 95 3.64 -43.13 -15.39
CA TYR A 95 3.05 -41.83 -15.10
C TYR A 95 1.98 -41.46 -16.14
N SER A 96 0.83 -40.99 -15.65
CA SER A 96 -0.23 -40.43 -16.49
C SER A 96 -0.46 -38.95 -16.14
N LEU A 97 -0.46 -38.09 -17.17
CA LEU A 97 -0.50 -36.63 -16.99
C LEU A 97 -1.75 -36.14 -16.23
N ASP A 98 -2.91 -36.78 -16.45
CA ASP A 98 -4.21 -36.32 -15.94
C ASP A 98 -4.64 -36.93 -14.61
N SER A 99 -4.23 -38.16 -14.34
CA SER A 99 -4.66 -38.93 -13.15
C SER A 99 -3.59 -39.06 -12.08
N SER A 100 -2.31 -39.11 -12.46
CA SER A 100 -1.24 -39.45 -11.52
C SER A 100 -0.80 -38.24 -10.72
N LYS A 101 -0.81 -38.39 -9.39
CA LYS A 101 -0.26 -37.41 -8.44
C LYS A 101 0.77 -38.12 -7.60
N ARG A 102 2.05 -37.80 -7.79
CA ARG A 102 3.14 -38.37 -7.02
C ARG A 102 3.30 -37.70 -5.64
N ILE A 103 4.09 -38.34 -4.80
CA ILE A 103 4.44 -37.83 -3.47
C ILE A 103 5.26 -36.55 -3.58
N GLY A 104 5.28 -35.72 -2.53
CA GLY A 104 6.12 -34.54 -2.45
C GLY A 104 7.32 -34.74 -1.53
N LEU A 105 8.16 -33.71 -1.45
CA LEU A 105 9.28 -33.64 -0.51
C LEU A 105 9.03 -32.54 0.52
N ILE A 106 9.64 -32.68 1.69
CA ILE A 106 9.71 -31.62 2.70
C ILE A 106 11.15 -31.12 2.69
N GLY A 107 11.33 -29.80 2.71
CA GLY A 107 12.67 -29.19 2.69
C GLY A 107 12.75 -27.98 3.60
N ARG A 108 13.96 -27.65 4.05
CA ARG A 108 14.29 -26.51 4.89
C ARG A 108 14.81 -25.36 4.03
N LYS A 109 14.23 -24.18 4.17
CA LYS A 109 14.71 -22.98 3.47
C LYS A 109 16.10 -22.60 4.00
N ILE A 110 17.15 -22.60 3.18
CA ILE A 110 18.48 -22.14 3.61
C ILE A 110 18.61 -20.62 3.43
N GLY A 111 18.19 -20.11 2.28
CA GLY A 111 18.42 -18.72 1.91
C GLY A 111 18.17 -18.47 0.44
N MET A 112 18.67 -17.35 -0.07
CA MET A 112 18.53 -16.96 -1.46
C MET A 112 19.90 -16.60 -2.05
N THR A 113 20.17 -17.00 -3.28
CA THR A 113 21.36 -16.64 -4.03
C THR A 113 20.99 -16.13 -5.42
N LEU A 114 21.93 -15.46 -6.07
CA LEU A 114 21.81 -15.04 -7.46
C LEU A 114 22.29 -16.16 -8.39
N GLN A 115 21.61 -16.36 -9.51
CA GLN A 115 22.03 -17.24 -10.60
C GLN A 115 21.80 -16.53 -11.95
N TRP A 116 22.51 -16.97 -12.98
CA TRP A 116 22.43 -16.39 -14.32
C TRP A 116 21.88 -17.42 -15.31
N LEU A 117 21.00 -16.98 -16.20
CA LEU A 117 20.61 -17.78 -17.37
C LEU A 117 21.63 -17.55 -18.49
N THR A 118 21.67 -18.45 -19.46
CA THR A 118 22.49 -18.35 -20.68
C THR A 118 22.18 -17.07 -21.47
N ASP A 119 20.94 -16.58 -21.39
CA ASP A 119 20.50 -15.30 -21.96
C ASP A 119 21.11 -14.05 -21.27
N GLY A 120 21.89 -14.22 -20.21
CA GLY A 120 22.45 -13.12 -19.40
C GLY A 120 21.46 -12.49 -18.44
N THR A 121 20.24 -13.03 -18.35
CA THR A 121 19.25 -12.54 -17.38
C THR A 121 19.59 -13.04 -15.97
N ARG A 122 19.65 -12.11 -15.01
CA ARG A 122 19.79 -12.43 -13.59
C ARG A 122 18.50 -13.06 -13.04
N CYS A 123 18.64 -14.19 -12.36
CA CYS A 123 17.55 -14.88 -11.67
C CYS A 123 17.88 -15.05 -10.18
N LEU A 124 17.00 -14.53 -9.33
CA LEU A 124 17.09 -14.80 -7.89
C LEU A 124 16.58 -16.21 -7.61
N CYS A 125 17.30 -17.00 -6.82
CA CYS A 125 17.00 -18.39 -6.54
C CYS A 125 16.96 -18.66 -5.03
N THR A 126 15.93 -19.33 -4.55
CA THR A 126 15.86 -19.83 -3.17
C THR A 126 16.49 -21.22 -3.09
N LEU A 127 17.38 -21.43 -2.11
CA LEU A 127 17.97 -22.73 -1.80
C LEU A 127 17.12 -23.44 -0.76
N ILE A 128 16.76 -24.68 -1.04
CA ILE A 128 16.00 -25.53 -0.13
C ILE A 128 16.79 -26.82 0.07
N HIS A 129 17.16 -27.09 1.32
CA HIS A 129 17.80 -28.35 1.71
C HIS A 129 16.74 -29.41 1.98
N VAL A 130 16.90 -30.59 1.42
CA VAL A 130 16.03 -31.74 1.67
C VAL A 130 16.84 -32.72 2.51
N PRO A 131 16.72 -32.69 3.85
CA PRO A 131 17.34 -33.70 4.70
C PRO A 131 16.62 -35.05 4.56
N ASP A 132 16.96 -36.03 5.39
CA ASP A 132 16.45 -37.41 5.32
C ASP A 132 14.91 -37.51 5.38
N ASN A 133 14.29 -37.44 4.20
CA ASN A 133 12.86 -37.61 4.00
C ASN A 133 12.53 -39.09 3.92
N CYS A 134 11.63 -39.56 4.77
CA CYS A 134 11.20 -40.95 4.80
C CYS A 134 9.67 -41.02 4.73
N VAL A 135 9.14 -41.97 3.95
CA VAL A 135 7.70 -42.26 3.94
C VAL A 135 7.33 -43.00 5.22
N LEU A 136 6.32 -42.52 5.95
CA LEU A 136 5.94 -43.07 7.25
C LEU A 136 4.71 -43.97 7.18
N SER A 137 3.65 -43.48 6.56
CA SER A 137 2.38 -44.20 6.48
C SER A 137 1.58 -43.74 5.28
N ALA A 138 0.73 -44.61 4.78
CA ALA A 138 -0.26 -44.33 3.77
C ALA A 138 -1.65 -44.49 4.41
N VAL A 139 -2.57 -43.58 4.14
CA VAL A 139 -3.94 -43.64 4.65
C VAL A 139 -4.90 -43.73 3.48
N ASP A 140 -5.74 -44.77 3.49
CA ASP A 140 -6.74 -45.01 2.46
C ASP A 140 -7.67 -43.80 2.27
N PRO A 141 -8.16 -43.55 1.04
CA PRO A 141 -8.94 -42.35 0.76
C PRO A 141 -10.23 -42.24 1.59
N GLU A 142 -10.87 -43.38 1.87
CA GLU A 142 -12.11 -43.44 2.67
C GLU A 142 -11.84 -43.11 4.14
N THR A 143 -10.83 -43.75 4.72
CA THR A 143 -10.37 -43.48 6.09
C THR A 143 -9.94 -42.03 6.22
N TRP A 144 -9.14 -41.53 5.29
CA TRP A 144 -8.73 -40.14 5.24
C TRP A 144 -9.92 -39.19 5.23
N TYR A 145 -10.91 -39.43 4.36
CA TYR A 145 -12.08 -38.59 4.25
C TYR A 145 -12.86 -38.52 5.58
N ARG A 146 -13.09 -39.66 6.24
CA ARG A 146 -13.79 -39.74 7.54
C ARG A 146 -13.07 -38.95 8.64
N HIS A 147 -11.74 -39.00 8.68
CA HIS A 147 -10.94 -38.29 9.68
C HIS A 147 -10.69 -36.82 9.34
N SER A 148 -10.73 -36.45 8.05
CA SER A 148 -10.42 -35.09 7.58
C SER A 148 -11.49 -34.05 7.98
N ILE A 149 -11.03 -32.81 8.23
CA ILE A 149 -11.93 -31.66 8.45
C ILE A 149 -12.81 -31.40 7.22
N ALA A 150 -12.30 -31.68 6.02
CA ALA A 150 -13.01 -31.50 4.76
C ALA A 150 -14.18 -32.50 4.59
N GLY A 151 -13.96 -33.77 4.93
CA GLY A 151 -15.02 -34.78 4.95
C GLY A 151 -16.06 -34.49 6.03
N LYS A 152 -15.62 -34.08 7.24
CA LYS A 152 -16.51 -33.65 8.32
C LYS A 152 -17.35 -32.43 7.93
N HIS A 153 -16.79 -31.42 7.26
CA HIS A 153 -17.54 -30.24 6.79
C HIS A 153 -18.58 -30.58 5.71
N LYS A 154 -18.30 -31.53 4.81
CA LYS A 154 -19.23 -31.98 3.77
C LYS A 154 -20.33 -32.87 4.34
N ALA A 155 -19.99 -33.75 5.28
CA ALA A 155 -20.96 -34.55 6.05
C ALA A 155 -21.95 -33.67 6.83
N PHE A 156 -21.47 -32.60 7.48
CA PHE A 156 -22.32 -31.67 8.23
C PHE A 156 -23.26 -30.83 7.35
N ARG A 157 -22.96 -30.68 6.05
CA ARG A 157 -23.79 -29.93 5.09
C ARG A 157 -24.74 -30.81 4.28
N GLY A 158 -24.83 -32.11 4.56
CA GLY A 158 -25.74 -33.03 3.86
C GLY A 158 -25.43 -33.26 2.38
N VAL A 159 -24.31 -32.72 1.87
CA VAL A 159 -23.86 -32.92 0.49
C VAL A 159 -22.71 -33.91 0.52
N VAL A 160 -23.04 -35.20 0.46
CA VAL A 160 -22.05 -36.23 0.11
C VAL A 160 -22.03 -36.30 -1.42
N PRO A 161 -20.98 -35.80 -2.10
CA PRO A 161 -20.95 -35.88 -3.55
C PRO A 161 -20.60 -37.32 -3.94
N THR A 162 -21.60 -38.07 -4.38
CA THR A 162 -21.49 -39.47 -4.83
C THR A 162 -20.76 -39.62 -6.19
N ARG A 163 -20.17 -38.56 -6.77
CA ARG A 163 -19.75 -38.56 -8.19
C ARG A 163 -18.30 -38.19 -8.53
N LYS A 164 -17.42 -38.00 -7.54
CA LYS A 164 -15.97 -38.15 -7.76
C LYS A 164 -15.40 -38.82 -6.52
N ARG A 165 -15.30 -40.16 -6.54
CA ARG A 165 -14.44 -40.86 -5.60
C ARG A 165 -13.09 -40.16 -5.68
N ILE A 166 -12.68 -39.53 -4.59
CA ILE A 166 -11.33 -38.98 -4.48
C ILE A 166 -10.46 -40.23 -4.31
N ILE A 167 -9.96 -40.77 -5.42
CA ILE A 167 -9.06 -41.93 -5.52
C ILE A 167 -7.65 -41.42 -5.15
N THR A 168 -7.50 -40.86 -3.95
CA THR A 168 -6.21 -40.33 -3.53
C THR A 168 -5.91 -40.69 -2.09
N VAL A 169 -4.80 -41.40 -1.90
CA VAL A 169 -4.23 -41.84 -0.64
C VAL A 169 -3.47 -40.67 -0.01
N GLN A 170 -3.56 -40.49 1.31
CA GLN A 170 -2.69 -39.55 2.00
C GLN A 170 -1.41 -40.26 2.44
N GLN A 171 -0.26 -39.87 1.90
CA GLN A 171 1.04 -40.37 2.35
C GLN A 171 1.72 -39.36 3.28
N MET A 172 2.14 -39.81 4.46
CA MET A 172 2.90 -39.00 5.41
C MET A 172 4.39 -39.15 5.15
N VAL A 173 5.08 -38.01 5.06
CA VAL A 173 6.55 -37.94 4.97
C VAL A 173 7.06 -37.32 6.27
N GLY A 174 8.10 -37.93 6.84
CA GLY A 174 8.77 -37.48 8.05
C GLY A 174 10.20 -37.00 7.78
N VAL A 175 10.64 -36.02 8.56
CA VAL A 175 11.91 -35.31 8.42
C VAL A 175 12.55 -35.01 9.76
N GLU A 176 13.88 -35.00 9.78
CA GLU A 176 14.75 -34.71 10.94
C GLU A 176 14.56 -35.74 12.05
N ASP A 177 15.63 -36.46 12.41
CA ASP A 177 15.58 -37.42 13.49
C ASP A 177 15.37 -36.70 14.84
N TYR A 178 14.53 -37.28 15.68
CA TYR A 178 14.10 -36.71 16.94
C TYR A 178 14.05 -37.75 18.04
N ASN A 179 14.40 -37.33 19.25
CA ASN A 179 14.39 -38.23 20.41
C ASN A 179 12.95 -38.74 20.68
N SER A 180 12.82 -40.06 20.76
CA SER A 180 11.56 -40.76 20.99
C SER A 180 10.88 -40.33 22.29
N ILE A 181 11.65 -39.95 23.33
CA ILE A 181 11.13 -39.57 24.66
C ILE A 181 10.09 -38.45 24.58
N PHE A 182 10.30 -37.47 23.71
CA PHE A 182 9.41 -36.31 23.61
C PHE A 182 8.12 -36.59 22.84
N LEU A 183 8.01 -37.74 22.16
CA LEU A 183 6.87 -38.09 21.33
C LEU A 183 5.85 -38.94 22.10
N THR A 184 4.57 -38.81 21.73
CA THR A 184 3.50 -39.67 22.28
C THR A 184 3.60 -41.11 21.76
N ALA A 185 3.12 -42.08 22.54
CA ALA A 185 3.19 -43.51 22.21
C ALA A 185 2.60 -43.86 20.82
N GLU A 186 1.51 -43.21 20.41
CA GLU A 186 0.90 -43.41 19.09
C GLU A 186 1.85 -43.05 17.94
N TYR A 187 2.57 -41.93 18.06
CA TYR A 187 3.56 -41.51 17.07
C TYR A 187 4.76 -42.46 17.07
N ARG A 188 5.24 -42.89 18.24
CA ARG A 188 6.33 -43.90 18.34
C ARG A 188 5.96 -45.19 17.63
N ALA A 189 4.76 -45.72 17.87
CA ALA A 189 4.28 -46.93 17.21
C ALA A 189 4.14 -46.77 15.69
N MET A 190 3.81 -45.56 15.20
CA MET A 190 3.80 -45.26 13.76
C MET A 190 5.21 -45.36 13.15
N PHE A 191 6.22 -44.78 13.81
CA PHE A 191 7.62 -44.84 13.35
C PHE A 191 8.18 -46.27 13.42
N GLU A 192 7.86 -47.01 14.49
CA GLU A 192 8.24 -48.42 14.64
C GLU A 192 7.65 -49.29 13.53
N ARG A 193 6.36 -49.11 13.20
CA ARG A 193 5.70 -49.83 12.09
C ARG A 193 6.34 -49.53 10.73
N ALA A 194 6.83 -48.31 10.53
CA ALA A 194 7.52 -47.92 9.31
C ALA A 194 8.97 -48.44 9.27
N GLY A 195 9.54 -48.85 10.39
CA GLY A 195 10.96 -49.20 10.53
C GLY A 195 11.90 -47.98 10.38
N VAL A 196 11.42 -46.78 10.71
CA VAL A 196 12.15 -45.51 10.55
C VAL A 196 12.42 -44.89 11.92
N PRO A 197 13.56 -44.19 12.13
CA PRO A 197 13.75 -43.39 13.33
C PRO A 197 12.63 -42.36 13.52
N CYS A 198 12.39 -41.99 14.78
CA CYS A 198 11.39 -40.98 15.13
C CYS A 198 11.70 -39.64 14.44
N LYS A 199 10.70 -39.04 13.78
CA LYS A 199 10.88 -37.77 13.03
C LYS A 199 10.23 -36.59 13.75
N LYS A 200 10.87 -35.41 13.68
CA LYS A 200 10.42 -34.17 14.33
C LYS A 200 9.31 -33.47 13.55
N HIS A 201 9.41 -33.46 12.24
CA HIS A 201 8.49 -32.77 11.35
C HIS A 201 7.85 -33.77 10.40
N MET A 202 6.54 -33.65 10.20
CA MET A 202 5.78 -34.51 9.30
C MET A 202 4.76 -33.71 8.52
N ALA A 203 4.52 -34.10 7.27
CA ALA A 203 3.44 -33.56 6.47
C ALA A 203 2.81 -34.65 5.59
N GLY A 204 1.52 -34.50 5.32
CA GLY A 204 0.79 -35.41 4.45
C GLY A 204 0.67 -34.84 3.04
N PHE A 205 1.00 -35.66 2.04
CA PHE A 205 0.77 -35.41 0.63
C PHE A 205 -0.43 -36.20 0.14
N ILE A 206 -1.22 -35.60 -0.74
CA ILE A 206 -2.33 -36.28 -1.41
C ILE A 206 -1.76 -36.89 -2.69
N VAL A 207 -1.80 -38.21 -2.78
CA VAL A 207 -1.15 -39.02 -3.80
C VAL A 207 -2.20 -39.89 -4.47
N SER A 208 -2.07 -40.13 -5.77
CA SER A 208 -2.96 -41.07 -6.48
C SER A 208 -2.61 -42.52 -6.13
N GLU A 209 -3.57 -43.45 -6.28
CA GLU A 209 -3.37 -44.87 -5.89
C GLU A 209 -2.23 -45.56 -6.65
N ASP A 210 -1.98 -45.12 -7.88
CA ASP A 210 -0.90 -45.58 -8.75
C ASP A 210 0.50 -45.10 -8.33
N ALA A 211 0.59 -44.10 -7.44
CA ALA A 211 1.82 -43.45 -7.03
C ALA A 211 2.17 -43.69 -5.56
N VAL A 212 1.56 -44.71 -4.93
CA VAL A 212 1.77 -45.04 -3.52
C VAL A 212 3.16 -45.63 -3.33
N VAL A 213 3.89 -45.13 -2.33
CA VAL A 213 5.26 -45.56 -2.02
C VAL A 213 5.23 -46.37 -0.72
N LYS A 214 6.04 -47.43 -0.65
CA LYS A 214 6.13 -48.26 0.55
C LYS A 214 6.62 -47.45 1.75
N PRO A 215 5.97 -47.55 2.94
CA PRO A 215 6.49 -47.00 4.18
C PRO A 215 7.93 -47.47 4.45
N GLY A 216 8.78 -46.59 4.98
CA GLY A 216 10.20 -46.84 5.20
C GLY A 216 11.12 -46.41 4.04
N THR A 217 10.56 -46.14 2.85
CA THR A 217 11.35 -45.72 1.69
C THR A 217 11.94 -44.31 1.91
N LYS A 218 13.24 -44.15 1.66
CA LYS A 218 13.92 -42.84 1.66
C LYS A 218 13.67 -42.09 0.35
N LEU A 219 13.50 -40.78 0.43
CA LEU A 219 13.22 -39.91 -0.70
C LEU A 219 14.40 -38.96 -0.97
N ASP A 220 14.92 -39.01 -2.19
CA ASP A 220 15.99 -38.13 -2.66
C ASP A 220 15.45 -36.85 -3.34
N VAL A 221 16.29 -35.80 -3.43
CA VAL A 221 15.98 -34.58 -4.22
C VAL A 221 15.81 -34.87 -5.69
N ARG A 222 16.48 -35.91 -6.20
CA ARG A 222 16.33 -36.42 -7.58
C ARG A 222 14.92 -36.87 -7.94
N HIS A 223 14.00 -36.89 -6.97
CA HIS A 223 12.57 -36.95 -7.24
C HIS A 223 12.11 -35.81 -8.17
N PHE A 224 12.71 -34.61 -8.08
CA PHE A 224 12.49 -33.53 -9.03
C PHE A 224 13.55 -33.51 -10.13
N THR A 225 13.19 -33.03 -11.31
CA THR A 225 14.13 -32.81 -12.43
C THR A 225 14.41 -31.32 -12.63
N PRO A 226 15.60 -30.91 -13.06
CA PRO A 226 15.83 -29.52 -13.45
C PRO A 226 14.91 -29.13 -14.62
N GLY A 227 14.40 -27.91 -14.63
CA GLY A 227 13.43 -27.45 -15.63
C GLY A 227 11.96 -27.65 -15.24
N GLN A 228 11.66 -28.54 -14.29
CA GLN A 228 10.31 -28.81 -13.79
C GLN A 228 9.70 -27.61 -13.04
N TRP A 229 8.38 -27.47 -13.13
CA TRP A 229 7.59 -26.57 -12.29
C TRP A 229 7.06 -27.28 -11.05
N ILE A 230 7.26 -26.66 -9.89
CA ILE A 230 6.81 -27.15 -8.59
C ILE A 230 5.90 -26.14 -7.90
N THR A 231 5.17 -26.62 -6.91
CA THR A 231 4.44 -25.82 -5.93
C THR A 231 5.16 -25.90 -4.60
N ALA A 232 5.55 -24.75 -4.05
CA ALA A 232 6.17 -24.65 -2.73
C ALA A 232 5.17 -24.08 -1.71
N ALA A 233 4.87 -24.85 -0.67
CA ALA A 233 3.97 -24.45 0.41
C ALA A 233 4.75 -24.24 1.70
N GLY A 234 4.49 -23.16 2.42
CA GLY A 234 5.13 -22.91 3.71
C GLY A 234 4.30 -21.96 4.56
N LYS A 235 4.67 -21.86 5.84
CA LYS A 235 4.16 -20.77 6.69
C LYS A 235 4.81 -19.47 6.24
N THR A 236 4.03 -18.41 6.07
CA THR A 236 4.58 -17.08 5.81
C THR A 236 5.26 -16.51 7.05
N ILE A 237 6.22 -15.62 6.85
CA ILE A 237 6.87 -14.78 7.89
C ILE A 237 5.80 -14.22 8.83
N ASP A 238 6.03 -14.35 10.13
CA ASP A 238 5.14 -13.78 11.15
C ASP A 238 5.44 -12.30 11.36
N TRP A 239 4.47 -11.43 11.06
CA TRP A 239 4.56 -10.00 11.28
C TRP A 239 3.80 -9.55 12.52
N GLY A 240 3.14 -10.46 13.26
CA GLY A 240 2.34 -10.13 14.43
C GLY A 240 1.12 -9.26 14.10
N PHE A 241 0.67 -8.44 15.07
CA PHE A 241 -0.48 -7.55 14.88
C PHE A 241 -0.12 -6.34 14.02
N GLN A 242 -0.68 -6.28 12.81
CA GLN A 242 -0.37 -5.23 11.84
C GLN A 242 -1.56 -4.28 11.59
N GLY A 243 -1.22 -3.01 11.35
CA GLY A 243 -2.16 -1.99 10.92
C GLY A 243 -2.67 -2.19 9.50
N VAL A 244 -3.75 -1.50 9.12
CA VAL A 244 -4.41 -1.71 7.82
C VAL A 244 -3.57 -1.35 6.60
N MET A 245 -2.63 -0.42 6.74
CA MET A 245 -1.75 -0.01 5.64
C MET A 245 -0.78 -1.12 5.26
N HIS A 246 -0.09 -1.71 6.25
CA HIS A 246 0.85 -2.80 6.01
C HIS A 246 0.13 -4.11 5.65
N ARG A 247 -0.95 -4.44 6.37
CA ARG A 247 -1.70 -5.69 6.19
C ARG A 247 -2.48 -5.78 4.88
N TRP A 248 -3.07 -4.67 4.43
CA TRP A 248 -4.00 -4.65 3.30
C TRP A 248 -3.61 -3.68 2.18
N GLY A 249 -2.49 -2.96 2.30
CA GLY A 249 -2.06 -1.97 1.32
C GLY A 249 -2.96 -0.73 1.26
N MET A 250 -3.69 -0.40 2.32
CA MET A 250 -4.53 0.82 2.36
C MET A 250 -3.67 2.09 2.32
N LYS A 251 -4.14 3.12 1.61
CA LYS A 251 -3.37 4.37 1.38
C LYS A 251 -3.20 5.24 2.63
N GLY A 252 -4.07 5.12 3.63
CA GLY A 252 -4.10 6.04 4.78
C GLY A 252 -4.70 7.39 4.42
N GLN A 253 -4.49 8.38 5.30
CA GLN A 253 -4.91 9.77 5.11
C GLN A 253 -3.71 10.66 4.75
N MET A 254 -3.98 11.85 4.19
CA MET A 254 -2.91 12.78 3.81
C MET A 254 -2.07 13.21 5.02
N ASN A 255 -0.76 13.39 4.80
CA ASN A 255 0.20 13.82 5.81
C ASN A 255 0.65 15.28 5.60
N THR A 256 -0.26 16.12 5.11
CA THR A 256 0.01 17.54 4.84
C THR A 256 -0.55 18.41 5.96
N GLN A 257 -0.20 19.71 5.97
CA GLN A 257 -0.60 20.65 7.03
C GLN A 257 -2.11 20.88 7.13
N CYS A 258 -2.85 20.68 6.02
CA CYS A 258 -4.31 20.62 6.00
C CYS A 258 -4.86 19.19 6.18
N GLY A 259 -4.05 18.26 6.69
CA GLY A 259 -4.41 16.87 6.89
C GLY A 259 -5.18 16.63 8.19
N PRO A 260 -5.84 15.47 8.32
CA PRO A 260 -6.63 15.18 9.50
C PRO A 260 -5.74 14.84 10.71
N THR A 261 -6.04 15.46 11.85
CA THR A 261 -5.33 15.26 13.12
C THR A 261 -5.44 13.80 13.61
N LYS A 262 -4.29 13.17 13.92
CA LYS A 262 -4.19 11.80 14.49
C LYS A 262 -4.84 10.69 13.64
N ALA A 263 -5.07 10.91 12.34
CA ALA A 263 -5.77 9.98 11.46
C ALA A 263 -4.95 9.40 10.30
N HIS A 264 -3.66 9.72 10.20
CA HIS A 264 -2.79 9.37 9.06
C HIS A 264 -2.82 7.87 8.67
N ARG A 265 -2.90 6.96 9.65
CA ARG A 265 -2.85 5.50 9.44
C ARG A 265 -4.14 4.76 9.85
N ARG A 266 -5.23 5.50 10.07
CA ARG A 266 -6.53 4.92 10.47
C ARG A 266 -7.20 4.21 9.28
N VAL A 267 -8.13 3.32 9.59
CA VAL A 267 -8.92 2.56 8.60
C VAL A 267 -9.90 3.42 7.80
N GLY A 268 -10.34 4.56 8.36
CA GLY A 268 -11.41 5.37 7.77
C GLY A 268 -12.79 4.73 7.96
N SER A 269 -13.70 4.92 7.01
CA SER A 269 -15.05 4.38 7.10
C SER A 269 -15.07 2.85 6.91
N ILE A 270 -15.72 2.15 7.85
CA ILE A 270 -15.74 0.68 7.91
C ILE A 270 -16.98 0.10 7.22
N GLY A 271 -18.08 0.84 7.16
CA GLY A 271 -19.36 0.41 6.58
C GLY A 271 -20.34 1.57 6.39
N SER A 272 -21.50 1.26 5.80
CA SER A 272 -22.59 2.23 5.62
C SER A 272 -23.50 2.27 6.85
N LYS A 273 -24.10 3.44 7.13
CA LYS A 273 -25.04 3.62 8.25
C LYS A 273 -26.30 2.75 8.09
N GLY A 274 -26.78 2.54 6.86
CA GLY A 274 -28.05 1.84 6.60
C GLY A 274 -28.08 0.38 7.04
N GLU A 275 -26.93 -0.30 7.00
CA GLU A 275 -26.84 -1.72 7.39
C GLU A 275 -26.54 -1.89 8.90
N ALA A 276 -26.13 -0.81 9.58
CA ALA A 276 -25.80 -0.75 11.00
C ALA A 276 -24.88 -1.88 11.54
N ARG A 277 -24.10 -2.53 10.66
CA ARG A 277 -23.18 -3.60 11.02
C ARG A 277 -21.94 -3.59 10.13
N VAL A 278 -20.89 -4.27 10.57
CA VAL A 278 -19.68 -4.51 9.76
C VAL A 278 -19.80 -5.86 9.08
N TRP A 279 -19.68 -5.89 7.75
CA TRP A 279 -19.72 -7.14 6.99
C TRP A 279 -18.61 -8.11 7.41
N PRO A 280 -18.92 -9.41 7.61
CA PRO A 280 -17.90 -10.43 7.84
C PRO A 280 -16.86 -10.45 6.71
N GLY A 281 -15.58 -10.54 7.07
CA GLY A 281 -14.48 -10.49 6.10
C GLY A 281 -14.03 -9.08 5.71
N ARG A 282 -14.60 -8.02 6.31
CA ARG A 282 -14.10 -6.65 6.14
C ARG A 282 -12.62 -6.56 6.54
N ARG A 283 -11.82 -5.89 5.70
CA ARG A 283 -10.38 -5.68 5.91
C ARG A 283 -10.12 -4.74 7.08
N LEU A 284 -9.63 -5.28 8.18
CA LEU A 284 -9.38 -4.59 9.45
C LEU A 284 -7.96 -4.89 9.96
N PRO A 285 -7.39 -4.10 10.89
CA PRO A 285 -6.09 -4.41 11.48
C PRO A 285 -6.13 -5.75 12.22
N GLY A 286 -4.99 -6.39 12.39
CA GLY A 286 -4.92 -7.69 13.06
C GLY A 286 -3.67 -8.48 12.72
N HIS A 287 -3.61 -9.70 13.22
CA HIS A 287 -2.50 -10.62 12.95
C HIS A 287 -2.27 -10.80 11.44
N MET A 288 -1.04 -10.62 10.99
CA MET A 288 -0.58 -10.79 9.63
C MET A 288 0.61 -11.75 9.63
N GLY A 289 0.59 -12.72 8.72
CA GLY A 289 1.65 -13.72 8.67
C GLY A 289 1.32 -14.96 9.49
N TYR A 290 2.31 -15.88 9.58
CA TYR A 290 2.17 -17.20 10.18
C TYR A 290 1.01 -18.05 9.60
N GLU A 291 0.64 -17.80 8.34
CA GLU A 291 -0.39 -18.54 7.61
C GLU A 291 0.25 -19.45 6.56
N TRP A 292 -0.36 -20.60 6.30
CA TRP A 292 0.04 -21.46 5.19
C TRP A 292 -0.28 -20.77 3.85
N ARG A 293 0.75 -20.57 3.02
CA ARG A 293 0.60 -20.08 1.64
C ARG A 293 1.33 -21.00 0.69
N GLN A 294 0.79 -21.12 -0.53
CA GLN A 294 1.36 -21.90 -1.62
C GLN A 294 1.77 -20.95 -2.74
N MET A 295 3.03 -21.04 -3.14
CA MET A 295 3.53 -20.44 -4.37
C MET A 295 3.50 -21.52 -5.44
N VAL A 296 2.63 -21.34 -6.44
CA VAL A 296 2.41 -22.30 -7.52
C VAL A 296 3.21 -21.89 -8.75
N GLY A 297 3.77 -22.87 -9.46
CA GLY A 297 4.46 -22.63 -10.73
C GLY A 297 5.82 -21.98 -10.54
N VAL A 298 6.59 -22.50 -9.58
CA VAL A 298 7.97 -22.10 -9.32
C VAL A 298 8.91 -23.06 -10.04
N LYS A 299 9.88 -22.57 -10.80
CA LYS A 299 10.74 -23.41 -11.64
C LYS A 299 11.96 -23.92 -10.89
N VAL A 300 12.32 -25.20 -11.05
CA VAL A 300 13.57 -25.78 -10.55
C VAL A 300 14.68 -25.49 -11.55
N LEU A 301 15.79 -24.91 -11.08
CA LEU A 301 16.90 -24.49 -11.95
C LEU A 301 18.15 -25.36 -11.80
N ARG A 302 18.48 -25.77 -10.57
CA ARG A 302 19.66 -26.56 -10.26
C ARG A 302 19.32 -27.54 -9.12
N ILE A 303 19.86 -28.74 -9.18
CA ILE A 303 19.75 -29.74 -8.13
C ILE A 303 21.14 -30.24 -7.80
N ASN A 304 21.50 -30.21 -6.52
CA ASN A 304 22.72 -30.83 -6.00
C ASN A 304 22.33 -32.13 -5.26
N PRO A 305 22.60 -33.31 -5.83
CA PRO A 305 22.23 -34.58 -5.21
C PRO A 305 23.09 -34.91 -3.98
N ILE A 306 24.37 -34.52 -3.97
CA ILE A 306 25.32 -34.83 -2.90
C ILE A 306 24.91 -34.13 -1.59
N LYS A 307 24.62 -32.83 -1.68
CA LYS A 307 24.18 -32.00 -0.55
C LYS A 307 22.67 -32.06 -0.33
N GLN A 308 21.94 -32.76 -1.20
CA GLN A 308 20.48 -32.82 -1.22
C GLN A 308 19.83 -31.41 -1.21
N VAL A 309 20.30 -30.51 -2.08
CA VAL A 309 19.79 -29.12 -2.18
C VAL A 309 19.11 -28.88 -3.53
N ILE A 310 17.93 -28.27 -3.50
CA ILE A 310 17.21 -27.82 -4.69
C ILE A 310 17.21 -26.29 -4.79
N TYR A 311 17.49 -25.79 -5.99
CA TYR A 311 17.49 -24.36 -6.32
C TYR A 311 16.24 -24.02 -7.10
N VAL A 312 15.42 -23.16 -6.51
CA VAL A 312 14.09 -22.83 -7.01
C VAL A 312 14.05 -21.36 -7.40
N ARG A 313 13.56 -21.05 -8.60
CA ARG A 313 13.50 -19.67 -9.13
C ARG A 313 12.53 -18.79 -8.33
N GLY A 314 13.00 -17.64 -7.87
CA GLY A 314 12.19 -16.65 -7.16
C GLY A 314 12.13 -16.89 -5.66
N ASN A 315 11.05 -16.42 -5.04
CA ASN A 315 10.84 -16.47 -3.60
C ASN A 315 9.90 -17.60 -3.18
N VAL A 316 10.15 -18.12 -1.99
CA VAL A 316 9.34 -19.16 -1.34
C VAL A 316 8.87 -18.62 0.02
N PRO A 317 7.62 -18.91 0.45
CA PRO A 317 7.09 -18.45 1.73
C PRO A 317 7.94 -18.93 2.91
N GLY A 318 7.96 -18.11 3.96
CA GLY A 318 8.60 -18.42 5.23
C GLY A 318 9.95 -17.75 5.43
N ASP A 319 10.38 -17.76 6.68
CA ASP A 319 11.70 -17.29 7.10
C ASP A 319 12.78 -18.30 6.73
N ILE A 320 14.03 -17.89 6.88
CA ILE A 320 15.17 -18.81 6.76
C ILE A 320 15.04 -19.88 7.86
N ASN A 321 15.38 -21.12 7.51
CA ASN A 321 15.25 -22.34 8.30
C ASN A 321 13.82 -22.86 8.52
N GLU A 322 12.79 -22.21 7.99
CA GLU A 322 11.42 -22.75 8.05
C GLU A 322 11.23 -23.90 7.05
N TRP A 323 10.32 -24.82 7.38
CA TRP A 323 9.99 -25.97 6.56
C TRP A 323 9.00 -25.63 5.44
N ILE A 324 9.30 -26.16 4.27
CA ILE A 324 8.56 -25.97 3.03
C ILE A 324 8.16 -27.36 2.50
N LEU A 325 6.90 -27.49 2.09
CA LEU A 325 6.37 -28.63 1.38
C LEU A 325 6.52 -28.39 -0.12
N LEU A 326 7.25 -29.26 -0.79
CA LEU A 326 7.45 -29.27 -2.22
C LEU A 326 6.59 -30.37 -2.83
N LYS A 327 5.84 -30.03 -3.88
CA LYS A 327 5.05 -30.97 -4.68
C LYS A 327 5.02 -30.49 -6.11
N ASP A 328 4.53 -31.31 -7.02
CA ASP A 328 4.38 -30.90 -8.41
C ASP A 328 3.41 -29.72 -8.60
N CYS A 329 3.60 -29.02 -9.71
CA CYS A 329 2.65 -28.03 -10.18
C CYS A 329 1.48 -28.71 -10.90
N PHE A 330 0.26 -28.46 -10.43
CA PHE A 330 -0.97 -28.98 -11.05
C PHE A 330 -1.64 -27.98 -12.01
N VAL A 331 -0.94 -26.92 -12.39
CA VAL A 331 -1.41 -26.01 -13.45
C VAL A 331 -1.15 -26.69 -14.79
N ASP A 332 -2.19 -26.80 -15.62
CA ASP A 332 -2.18 -27.60 -16.86
C ASP A 332 -0.99 -27.26 -17.78
N ASP A 333 -0.75 -25.96 -18.05
CA ASP A 333 0.38 -25.49 -18.89
C ASP A 333 1.79 -25.77 -18.31
N LYS A 334 1.86 -26.13 -17.02
CA LYS A 334 3.11 -26.27 -16.26
C LYS A 334 3.26 -27.68 -15.66
N ARG A 335 2.44 -28.64 -16.08
CA ARG A 335 2.62 -30.03 -15.67
C ARG A 335 3.90 -30.59 -16.29
N VAL A 336 4.46 -31.60 -15.62
CA VAL A 336 5.62 -32.30 -16.14
C VAL A 336 5.15 -33.50 -16.95
N GLU A 337 5.77 -33.70 -18.10
CA GLU A 337 5.45 -34.79 -19.01
C GLU A 337 6.01 -36.11 -18.47
N ASP A 338 7.33 -36.23 -18.30
CA ASP A 338 7.99 -37.47 -17.89
C ASP A 338 8.82 -37.33 -16.59
N PRO A 339 8.17 -37.28 -15.41
CA PRO A 339 8.87 -37.32 -14.13
C PRO A 339 9.30 -38.75 -13.72
N PRO A 340 10.33 -38.92 -12.87
CA PRO A 340 10.57 -40.20 -12.21
C PRO A 340 9.37 -40.56 -11.33
N PHE A 341 8.85 -41.77 -11.53
CA PHE A 341 7.58 -42.23 -10.95
C PHE A 341 7.73 -43.66 -10.40
N PRO A 342 7.12 -43.99 -9.24
CA PRO A 342 6.43 -43.09 -8.29
C PRO A 342 7.38 -42.12 -7.58
N THR A 343 8.64 -42.51 -7.41
CA THR A 343 9.75 -41.71 -6.89
C THR A 343 11.06 -42.12 -7.56
N PHE A 344 12.13 -41.34 -7.38
CA PHE A 344 13.46 -41.74 -7.83
C PHE A 344 14.04 -42.80 -6.86
N TYR A 345 14.48 -43.95 -7.40
CA TYR A 345 15.20 -44.98 -6.65
C TYR A 345 16.69 -44.94 -7.04
N SER A 346 17.58 -44.76 -6.08
CA SER A 346 19.03 -44.87 -6.34
C SER A 346 19.37 -46.34 -6.59
N THR A 347 19.59 -46.73 -7.84
CA THR A 347 20.10 -48.07 -8.14
C THR A 347 21.55 -48.15 -7.67
N ALA A 348 21.85 -49.07 -6.74
CA ALA A 348 23.16 -49.28 -6.12
C ALA A 348 24.33 -49.63 -7.09
N ASN A 349 24.11 -49.58 -8.41
CA ASN A 349 25.10 -49.89 -9.45
C ASN A 349 25.68 -48.65 -10.17
N THR A 350 25.37 -47.43 -9.75
CA THR A 350 25.99 -46.21 -10.32
C THR A 350 27.14 -45.78 -9.40
N LYS A 351 28.36 -45.70 -9.94
CA LYS A 351 29.69 -45.52 -9.28
C LYS A 351 29.88 -44.25 -8.40
N ALA A 352 28.84 -43.67 -7.79
CA ALA A 352 28.91 -42.41 -7.05
C ALA A 352 28.95 -42.57 -5.51
N ASP A 353 28.64 -43.75 -4.96
CA ASP A 353 28.37 -43.89 -3.51
C ASP A 353 29.54 -44.46 -2.69
N ASN A 354 30.71 -44.71 -3.29
CA ASN A 354 31.93 -45.11 -2.56
C ASN A 354 32.89 -43.92 -2.36
N VAL A 355 32.53 -43.00 -1.46
CA VAL A 355 33.52 -42.12 -0.83
C VAL A 355 33.40 -42.29 0.68
N SER A 356 34.34 -43.06 1.24
CA SER A 356 34.48 -43.32 2.67
C SER A 356 34.87 -42.06 3.46
N GLN A 357 34.30 -41.94 4.66
CA GLN A 357 34.43 -40.84 5.62
C GLN A 357 35.82 -40.71 6.29
N ALA A 358 36.90 -40.66 5.53
CA ALA A 358 38.24 -40.48 6.08
C ALA A 358 39.03 -39.50 5.22
N GLU A 359 38.73 -38.20 5.35
CA GLU A 359 39.65 -37.07 5.08
C GLU A 359 38.90 -35.76 5.37
N LEU A 360 38.86 -35.39 6.65
CA LEU A 360 38.53 -34.04 7.10
C LEU A 360 39.84 -33.36 7.51
N GLY A 361 40.62 -32.98 6.51
CA GLY A 361 41.88 -32.24 6.64
C GLY A 361 41.84 -31.02 5.73
N GLN A 362 42.24 -29.88 6.28
CA GLN A 362 42.21 -28.56 5.65
C GLN A 362 42.92 -28.57 4.29
N GLU A 363 42.20 -28.18 3.24
CA GLU A 363 42.57 -27.19 2.20
C GLU A 363 41.65 -27.34 0.98
N ASN A 364 41.26 -26.21 0.38
CA ASN A 364 40.38 -26.04 -0.80
C ASN A 364 38.86 -26.01 -0.56
N LEU A 365 38.40 -24.93 0.08
CA LEU A 365 37.10 -24.33 -0.25
C LEU A 365 37.20 -23.85 -1.72
N PHE A 366 36.34 -24.34 -2.62
CA PHE A 366 36.28 -24.03 -4.08
C PHE A 366 37.00 -24.97 -5.06
N THR A 367 36.84 -26.29 -4.91
CA THR A 367 37.05 -27.23 -6.04
C THR A 367 35.74 -27.95 -6.39
N ILE A 368 35.31 -27.77 -7.64
CA ILE A 368 34.08 -28.26 -8.27
C ILE A 368 33.84 -29.75 -7.99
N THR A 369 32.81 -30.05 -7.19
CA THR A 369 32.34 -31.41 -6.92
C THR A 369 31.19 -31.75 -7.88
N SER A 370 31.55 -32.29 -9.04
CA SER A 370 30.69 -32.97 -10.03
C SER A 370 29.75 -33.98 -9.34
N GLN A 371 28.42 -33.97 -9.47
CA GLN A 371 27.56 -33.66 -10.62
C GLN A 371 26.29 -32.91 -10.15
N ASP A 372 26.27 -31.58 -10.27
CA ASP A 372 25.03 -30.83 -10.14
C ASP A 372 24.20 -30.97 -11.42
N LEU A 373 22.89 -31.16 -11.29
CA LEU A 373 21.96 -31.23 -12.41
C LEU A 373 21.43 -29.82 -12.69
N TYR A 374 21.71 -29.28 -13.88
CA TYR A 374 21.32 -27.93 -14.28
C TYR A 374 20.16 -27.95 -15.30
N ASP A 375 19.31 -26.94 -15.25
CA ASP A 375 18.40 -26.62 -16.35
C ASP A 375 19.24 -26.18 -17.57
N PRO A 376 18.96 -26.68 -18.80
CA PRO A 376 19.70 -26.28 -20.00
C PRO A 376 19.78 -24.76 -20.24
N LYS A 377 18.86 -23.98 -19.69
CA LYS A 377 18.84 -22.51 -19.80
C LYS A 377 19.74 -21.80 -18.77
N MET A 378 20.34 -22.52 -17.84
CA MET A 378 21.16 -21.95 -16.78
C MET A 378 22.63 -21.89 -17.22
N HIS A 379 23.28 -20.76 -16.97
CA HIS A 379 24.73 -20.63 -17.16
C HIS A 379 25.46 -21.31 -16.00
N GLN A 380 26.39 -22.21 -16.30
CA GLN A 380 27.15 -22.94 -15.29
C GLN A 380 28.40 -22.18 -14.89
N GLU A 381 28.88 -22.42 -13.66
CA GLU A 381 30.10 -21.77 -13.14
C GLU A 381 31.35 -22.07 -13.98
N MET A 382 31.38 -23.22 -14.66
CA MET A 382 32.49 -23.65 -15.51
C MET A 382 32.33 -23.26 -16.99
N ASP A 383 31.15 -22.75 -17.38
CA ASP A 383 30.92 -22.33 -18.76
C ASP A 383 31.75 -21.06 -19.05
N PRO A 384 32.25 -20.89 -20.30
CA PRO A 384 32.92 -19.65 -20.67
C PRO A 384 31.98 -18.45 -20.52
N SER A 385 32.57 -17.26 -20.33
CA SER A 385 31.83 -16.01 -20.27
C SER A 385 30.93 -15.84 -21.48
N ALA A 386 29.67 -15.45 -21.26
CA ALA A 386 28.70 -15.26 -22.34
C ALA A 386 29.16 -14.15 -23.31
N LEU A 387 29.31 -14.49 -24.59
CA LEU A 387 29.61 -13.56 -25.68
C LEU A 387 28.39 -13.45 -26.60
N TYR A 388 27.81 -12.25 -26.70
CA TYR A 388 26.69 -11.98 -27.60
C TYR A 388 27.22 -11.49 -28.94
N SER A 389 27.06 -12.27 -30.00
CA SER A 389 27.32 -11.81 -31.36
C SER A 389 26.15 -10.96 -31.85
N SER A 390 26.41 -10.01 -32.76
CA SER A 390 25.37 -9.17 -33.38
C SER A 390 24.30 -9.96 -34.14
N GLN A 391 24.57 -11.23 -34.45
CA GLN A 391 23.65 -12.16 -35.11
C GLN A 391 22.88 -13.06 -34.13
N SER A 392 23.24 -13.07 -32.84
CA SER A 392 22.49 -13.81 -31.84
C SER A 392 21.13 -13.14 -31.64
N ASN A 393 20.06 -13.87 -31.93
CA ASN A 393 18.69 -13.48 -31.62
C ASN A 393 18.55 -13.39 -30.10
N VAL A 394 18.96 -12.26 -29.50
CA VAL A 394 18.61 -11.94 -28.12
C VAL A 394 17.09 -11.98 -28.07
N PRO A 395 16.46 -12.87 -27.27
CA PRO A 395 15.01 -12.83 -27.12
C PRO A 395 14.67 -11.40 -26.68
N LYS A 396 13.94 -10.66 -27.54
CA LYS A 396 13.46 -9.31 -27.22
C LYS A 396 12.81 -9.46 -25.85
N ARG A 397 13.40 -8.87 -24.80
CA ARG A 397 12.88 -8.95 -23.43
C ARG A 397 11.37 -8.77 -23.53
N ASP A 398 10.58 -9.74 -23.06
CA ASP A 398 9.13 -9.63 -23.06
C ASP A 398 8.77 -8.30 -22.40
N HIS A 399 8.43 -7.32 -23.23
CA HIS A 399 8.20 -5.94 -22.80
C HIS A 399 6.90 -5.82 -21.98
N HIS A 400 6.23 -6.94 -21.69
CA HIS A 400 5.01 -7.00 -20.88
C HIS A 400 5.16 -6.46 -19.45
N HIS A 401 6.39 -6.25 -18.94
CA HIS A 401 6.62 -5.63 -17.63
C HIS A 401 7.48 -4.36 -17.61
N GLN A 402 7.94 -3.86 -18.76
CA GLN A 402 8.25 -2.44 -18.81
C GLN A 402 6.93 -1.71 -18.84
N ARG A 403 6.57 -1.04 -17.73
CA ARG A 403 5.59 0.05 -17.78
C ARG A 403 5.92 0.86 -19.03
N ARG A 404 5.03 0.86 -20.03
CA ARG A 404 5.13 1.75 -21.20
C ARG A 404 5.74 3.05 -20.72
N ARG A 405 6.83 3.53 -21.33
CA ARG A 405 7.24 4.93 -21.15
C ARG A 405 5.98 5.73 -21.46
N LYS A 406 5.31 6.21 -20.41
CA LYS A 406 4.07 6.96 -20.57
C LYS A 406 4.52 8.18 -21.37
N GLU A 407 3.94 8.38 -22.54
CA GLU A 407 4.00 9.64 -23.26
C GLU A 407 3.93 10.77 -22.22
N ILE A 408 4.90 11.68 -22.27
CA ILE A 408 4.96 12.79 -21.32
C ILE A 408 3.79 13.69 -21.67
N ALA A 409 2.63 13.43 -21.06
CA ALA A 409 1.49 14.32 -21.15
C ALA A 409 1.95 15.72 -20.76
N ALA A 410 1.53 16.76 -21.48
CA ALA A 410 1.90 18.15 -21.22
C ALA A 410 1.60 18.59 -19.76
N SER A 411 0.66 17.91 -19.09
CA SER A 411 0.36 18.07 -17.66
C SER A 411 1.49 17.65 -16.71
N ARG A 412 2.53 16.96 -17.20
CA ARG A 412 3.68 16.42 -16.44
C ARG A 412 5.01 17.06 -16.83
N LEU A 413 5.00 18.14 -17.60
CA LEU A 413 6.22 18.89 -17.88
C LEU A 413 6.84 19.42 -16.57
N PRO A 414 8.18 19.49 -16.47
CA PRO A 414 8.85 20.11 -15.34
C PRO A 414 8.41 21.56 -15.15
N ARG A 415 8.40 22.02 -13.88
CA ARG A 415 7.96 23.37 -13.52
C ARG A 415 8.75 24.46 -14.25
N THR A 416 10.06 24.27 -14.43
CA THR A 416 10.95 25.21 -15.14
C THR A 416 10.52 25.43 -16.58
N VAL A 417 10.14 24.36 -17.29
CA VAL A 417 9.66 24.44 -18.68
C VAL A 417 8.30 25.16 -18.74
N LEU A 418 7.41 24.88 -17.79
CA LEU A 418 6.10 25.53 -17.73
C LEU A 418 6.21 27.03 -17.45
N VAL A 419 7.17 27.47 -16.63
CA VAL A 419 7.43 28.90 -16.37
C VAL A 419 7.77 29.63 -17.66
N HIS A 420 8.73 29.14 -18.45
CA HIS A 420 9.09 29.76 -19.72
C HIS A 420 7.96 29.77 -20.75
N ILE A 421 7.13 28.71 -20.79
CA ILE A 421 5.94 28.71 -21.67
C ILE A 421 4.94 29.77 -21.22
N PHE A 422 4.74 29.91 -19.90
CA PHE A 422 3.76 30.83 -19.33
C PHE A 422 4.20 32.29 -19.39
N GLU A 423 5.50 32.59 -19.43
CA GLU A 423 6.02 33.96 -19.63
C GLU A 423 5.51 34.61 -20.93
N HIS A 424 5.27 33.81 -21.95
CA HIS A 424 4.74 34.27 -23.24
C HIS A 424 3.22 34.46 -23.28
N LEU A 425 2.52 34.19 -22.18
CA LEU A 425 1.06 34.30 -22.10
C LEU A 425 0.63 35.56 -21.35
N ASN A 426 -0.52 36.11 -21.71
CA ASN A 426 -1.08 37.25 -20.99
C ASN A 426 -1.67 36.85 -19.64
N VAL A 427 -1.76 37.78 -18.69
CA VAL A 427 -2.32 37.53 -17.33
C VAL A 427 -3.74 36.95 -17.38
N ALA A 428 -4.56 37.36 -18.36
CA ALA A 428 -5.89 36.79 -18.58
C ALA A 428 -5.84 35.32 -19.02
N GLU A 429 -4.86 34.95 -19.84
CA GLU A 429 -4.66 33.59 -20.35
C GLU A 429 -4.08 32.67 -19.27
N LEU A 430 -3.20 33.19 -18.41
CA LEU A 430 -2.70 32.46 -17.24
C LEU A 430 -3.83 32.01 -16.30
N CYS A 431 -4.88 32.82 -16.15
CA CYS A 431 -6.08 32.41 -15.42
C CYS A 431 -6.82 31.25 -16.10
N ALA A 432 -6.81 31.16 -17.42
CA ALA A 432 -7.40 30.05 -18.17
C ALA A 432 -6.54 28.78 -18.09
N VAL A 433 -5.22 28.92 -18.18
CA VAL A 433 -4.23 27.83 -18.02
C VAL A 433 -4.39 27.11 -16.68
N GLY A 434 -4.62 27.87 -15.60
CA GLY A 434 -4.90 27.33 -14.28
C GLY A 434 -6.17 26.45 -14.20
N ARG A 435 -7.09 26.53 -15.18
CA ARG A 435 -8.29 25.69 -15.23
C ARG A 435 -8.05 24.34 -15.92
N VAL A 436 -6.98 24.21 -16.70
CA VAL A 436 -6.70 23.02 -17.52
C VAL A 436 -6.30 21.81 -16.66
N CYS A 437 -5.34 21.98 -15.75
CA CYS A 437 -4.95 20.90 -14.84
C CYS A 437 -4.36 21.40 -13.52
N ARG A 438 -4.39 20.54 -12.49
CA ARG A 438 -3.90 20.86 -11.14
C ARG A 438 -2.39 21.17 -11.10
N SER A 439 -1.60 20.56 -11.98
CA SER A 439 -0.16 20.80 -12.09
C SER A 439 0.13 22.24 -12.53
N TRP A 440 -0.51 22.69 -13.60
CA TRP A 440 -0.38 24.06 -14.13
C TRP A 440 -0.98 25.08 -13.18
N LYS A 441 -2.13 24.76 -12.57
CA LYS A 441 -2.70 25.59 -11.49
C LYS A 441 -1.72 25.81 -10.35
N CYS A 442 -1.02 24.76 -9.93
CA CYS A 442 -0.01 24.86 -8.88
C CYS A 442 1.14 25.80 -9.26
N VAL A 443 1.56 25.81 -10.53
CA VAL A 443 2.59 26.74 -11.01
C VAL A 443 2.05 28.17 -10.97
N VAL A 444 0.88 28.45 -11.56
CA VAL A 444 0.27 29.80 -11.58
C VAL A 444 -0.07 30.33 -10.18
N ASP A 445 -0.44 29.45 -9.24
CA ASP A 445 -0.78 29.82 -7.86
C ASP A 445 0.46 30.05 -6.97
N THR A 446 1.66 29.65 -7.40
CA THR A 446 2.88 29.90 -6.61
C THR A 446 3.31 31.36 -6.76
N ASN A 447 3.45 32.06 -5.64
CA ASN A 447 3.69 33.51 -5.57
C ASN A 447 5.14 33.92 -5.88
N ASP A 448 6.10 33.02 -5.74
CA ASP A 448 7.55 33.32 -5.78
C ASP A 448 8.24 32.92 -7.09
N LEU A 449 7.49 32.85 -8.19
CA LEU A 449 8.03 32.46 -9.50
C LEU A 449 8.50 33.68 -10.31
N GLU A 450 9.61 33.51 -11.03
CA GLU A 450 10.13 34.47 -12.02
C GLU A 450 9.05 34.91 -13.03
N LEU A 451 8.10 34.02 -13.33
CA LEU A 451 6.90 34.30 -14.11
C LEU A 451 6.19 35.60 -13.69
N TRP A 452 5.90 35.77 -12.39
CA TRP A 452 5.17 36.94 -11.91
C TRP A 452 6.06 38.18 -11.84
N ALA A 453 7.37 38.01 -11.64
CA ALA A 453 8.33 39.10 -11.71
C ALA A 453 8.51 39.63 -13.15
N TYR A 454 8.43 38.77 -14.16
CA TYR A 454 8.40 39.17 -15.57
C TYR A 454 7.18 40.02 -15.88
N HIS A 455 5.98 39.55 -15.52
CA HIS A 455 4.75 40.31 -15.75
C HIS A 455 4.69 41.62 -14.95
N ALA A 456 5.22 41.65 -13.73
CA ALA A 456 5.33 42.86 -12.93
C ALA A 456 6.19 43.92 -13.65
N ARG A 457 7.37 43.53 -14.15
CA ARG A 457 8.25 44.42 -14.95
C ARG A 457 7.62 44.87 -16.26
N SER A 458 6.78 44.03 -16.87
CA SER A 458 6.13 44.35 -18.14
C SER A 458 4.89 45.24 -18.01
N GLN A 459 4.14 45.19 -16.91
CA GLN A 459 2.84 45.86 -16.77
C GLN A 459 2.84 47.03 -15.79
N LEU A 460 3.77 47.08 -14.82
CA LEU A 460 3.89 48.19 -13.89
C LEU A 460 4.69 49.33 -14.52
N PRO A 461 4.33 50.60 -14.25
CA PRO A 461 5.13 51.74 -14.68
C PRO A 461 6.47 51.74 -13.95
N GLU A 462 7.54 52.14 -14.64
CA GLU A 462 8.91 52.16 -14.11
C GLU A 462 9.02 53.02 -12.84
N SER A 463 8.28 54.14 -12.79
CA SER A 463 8.22 55.02 -11.61
C SER A 463 7.59 54.37 -10.38
N ALA A 464 6.74 53.34 -10.53
CA ALA A 464 6.22 52.58 -9.40
C ALA A 464 7.22 51.52 -8.90
N LEU A 465 8.03 50.94 -9.81
CA LEU A 465 9.05 49.96 -9.45
C LEU A 465 10.29 50.62 -8.81
N SER A 466 10.59 51.87 -9.16
CA SER A 466 11.67 52.64 -8.56
C SER A 466 11.34 53.20 -7.18
N ASP A 467 10.07 53.22 -6.79
CA ASP A 467 9.61 53.77 -5.51
C ASP A 467 9.93 52.79 -4.36
N PRO A 468 10.81 53.17 -3.41
CA PRO A 468 11.24 52.29 -2.34
C PRO A 468 10.16 52.04 -1.28
N TYR A 469 9.08 52.82 -1.23
CA TYR A 469 8.08 52.75 -0.16
C TYR A 469 6.78 52.07 -0.61
N LEU A 470 6.42 52.19 -1.89
CA LEU A 470 5.12 51.79 -2.42
C LEU A 470 4.77 50.29 -2.26
N PHE A 471 5.75 49.39 -2.38
CA PHE A 471 5.54 47.94 -2.30
C PHE A 471 6.15 47.28 -1.06
N THR A 472 6.57 48.07 -0.07
CA THR A 472 7.21 47.58 1.18
C THR A 472 6.39 46.52 1.92
N HIS A 473 5.07 46.66 1.92
CA HIS A 473 4.15 45.76 2.60
C HIS A 473 3.58 44.64 1.69
N VAL A 474 4.00 44.57 0.43
CA VAL A 474 3.50 43.59 -0.54
C VAL A 474 4.47 42.42 -0.68
N ALA A 475 4.04 41.23 -0.24
CA ALA A 475 4.90 40.05 -0.16
C ALA A 475 5.26 39.40 -1.51
N SER A 476 4.52 39.67 -2.60
CA SER A 476 4.71 39.00 -3.90
C SER A 476 4.46 39.92 -5.09
N HIS A 477 5.22 39.73 -6.18
CA HIS A 477 5.02 40.37 -7.48
C HIS A 477 3.60 40.17 -8.05
N LYS A 478 2.98 39.02 -7.74
CA LYS A 478 1.58 38.75 -8.13
C LYS A 478 0.61 39.68 -7.40
N ASP A 479 0.90 39.99 -6.15
CA ASP A 479 0.10 40.91 -5.35
C ASP A 479 0.36 42.37 -5.76
N MET A 480 1.58 42.72 -6.20
CA MET A 480 1.87 44.03 -6.81
C MET A 480 1.05 44.27 -8.08
N LEU A 481 1.00 43.27 -8.97
CA LEU A 481 0.15 43.30 -10.17
C LEU A 481 -1.34 43.41 -9.81
N ARG A 482 -1.78 42.72 -8.76
CA ARG A 482 -3.15 42.84 -8.25
C ARG A 482 -3.42 44.25 -7.75
N ALA A 483 -2.52 44.82 -6.95
CA ALA A 483 -2.63 46.18 -6.44
C ALA A 483 -2.75 47.19 -7.59
N PHE A 484 -1.91 47.08 -8.62
CA PHE A 484 -1.97 47.98 -9.78
C PHE A 484 -3.27 47.89 -10.58
N LYS A 485 -3.85 46.68 -10.67
CA LYS A 485 -5.15 46.47 -11.29
C LYS A 485 -6.28 47.18 -10.51
N HIS A 486 -6.13 47.32 -9.20
CA HIS A 486 -7.08 47.99 -8.32
C HIS A 486 -6.72 49.47 -8.02
N ALA A 487 -5.64 49.99 -8.61
CA ALA A 487 -5.17 51.36 -8.42
C ALA A 487 -6.08 52.42 -9.10
N TRP A 488 -5.68 53.69 -9.07
CA TRP A 488 -6.49 54.82 -9.54
C TRP A 488 -6.60 54.93 -11.06
N ASN A 489 -7.76 55.37 -11.55
CA ASN A 489 -7.98 55.59 -12.97
C ASN A 489 -7.60 57.02 -13.36
N PRO A 490 -6.54 57.24 -14.16
CA PRO A 490 -6.15 58.59 -14.59
C PRO A 490 -7.15 59.25 -15.55
N LEU A 491 -8.06 58.47 -16.15
CA LEU A 491 -9.08 58.99 -17.07
C LEU A 491 -10.39 59.41 -16.38
N ASP A 492 -10.54 59.10 -15.08
CA ASP A 492 -11.77 59.30 -14.32
C ASP A 492 -11.45 59.99 -12.98
N CYS A 493 -10.94 61.22 -13.11
CA CYS A 493 -10.58 62.12 -12.03
C CYS A 493 -11.24 63.50 -12.22
N SER A 494 -11.52 64.17 -11.11
CA SER A 494 -11.95 65.58 -11.09
C SER A 494 -10.87 66.51 -11.65
N ARG A 495 -11.26 67.71 -12.10
CA ARG A 495 -10.34 68.65 -12.79
C ARG A 495 -9.09 69.02 -11.99
N ASN A 496 -9.20 69.02 -10.66
CA ASN A 496 -8.14 69.46 -9.75
C ASN A 496 -7.35 68.29 -9.13
N ALA A 497 -7.66 67.05 -9.54
CA ALA A 497 -6.96 65.85 -9.11
C ALA A 497 -6.33 65.16 -10.32
N PHE A 498 -5.08 64.76 -10.20
CA PHE A 498 -4.41 63.96 -11.23
C PHE A 498 -3.61 62.82 -10.60
N VAL A 499 -3.50 61.70 -11.31
CA VAL A 499 -2.74 60.54 -10.86
C VAL A 499 -1.31 60.69 -11.33
N ARG A 500 -0.35 60.45 -10.43
CA ARG A 500 1.08 60.41 -10.77
C ARG A 500 1.39 59.27 -11.75
N THR A 501 2.55 59.33 -12.40
CA THR A 501 2.98 58.31 -13.37
C THR A 501 3.13 56.91 -12.77
N ASN A 502 3.31 56.81 -11.44
CA ASN A 502 3.29 55.54 -10.72
C ASN A 502 1.90 54.86 -10.75
N GLY A 503 0.82 55.61 -10.98
CA GLY A 503 -0.55 55.09 -11.06
C GLY A 503 -1.19 54.80 -9.71
N PHE A 504 -0.50 55.03 -8.59
CA PHE A 504 -0.95 54.73 -7.23
C PHE A 504 -1.14 55.97 -6.36
N THR A 505 -0.42 57.06 -6.65
CA THR A 505 -0.53 58.31 -5.88
C THR A 505 -1.43 59.29 -6.61
N VAL A 506 -2.32 59.93 -5.85
CA VAL A 506 -3.21 60.97 -6.34
C VAL A 506 -2.72 62.30 -5.80
N HIS A 507 -2.48 63.23 -6.71
CA HIS A 507 -2.12 64.58 -6.35
C HIS A 507 -3.35 65.48 -6.51
N ARG A 508 -3.70 66.23 -5.45
CA ARG A 508 -4.79 67.21 -5.47
C ARG A 508 -4.22 68.61 -5.37
N GLN A 509 -4.69 69.51 -6.24
CA GLN A 509 -4.35 70.92 -6.12
C GLN A 509 -5.10 71.55 -4.93
N PRO A 510 -4.42 72.32 -4.06
CA PRO A 510 -5.00 72.89 -2.84
C PRO A 510 -5.91 74.08 -3.17
N ILE A 511 -7.12 73.80 -3.64
CA ILE A 511 -8.16 74.82 -3.86
C ILE A 511 -9.05 74.84 -2.64
N ALA A 512 -9.21 76.03 -2.05
CA ALA A 512 -10.09 76.24 -0.91
C ALA A 512 -11.54 75.91 -1.31
N GLN A 513 -12.25 75.19 -0.44
CA GLN A 513 -13.70 74.94 -0.57
C GLN A 513 -14.12 74.15 -1.84
N SER A 514 -13.23 73.34 -2.46
CA SER A 514 -13.60 72.40 -3.54
C SER A 514 -13.72 70.95 -3.05
N THR A 515 -14.73 70.22 -3.54
CA THR A 515 -14.87 68.77 -3.34
C THR A 515 -14.42 68.03 -4.60
N ASP A 516 -13.29 67.34 -4.51
CA ASP A 516 -12.67 66.62 -5.62
C ASP A 516 -12.77 65.11 -5.40
N GLY A 517 -12.93 64.36 -6.49
CA GLY A 517 -13.09 62.91 -6.46
C GLY A 517 -12.24 62.21 -7.50
N ILE A 518 -11.91 60.95 -7.22
CA ILE A 518 -11.20 60.07 -8.15
C ILE A 518 -11.72 58.64 -8.03
N ARG A 519 -11.81 57.93 -9.16
CA ARG A 519 -12.26 56.54 -9.22
C ARG A 519 -11.09 55.56 -9.34
N GLY A 520 -11.20 54.40 -8.68
CA GLY A 520 -10.33 53.26 -8.97
C GLY A 520 -10.58 52.64 -10.36
N LYS A 521 -9.58 51.98 -10.94
CA LYS A 521 -9.65 51.28 -12.24
C LYS A 521 -10.67 50.16 -12.27
N VAL A 522 -10.91 49.51 -11.13
CA VAL A 522 -11.82 48.37 -11.00
C VAL A 522 -12.84 48.66 -9.90
N GLY A 523 -14.12 48.65 -10.27
CA GLY A 523 -15.23 48.66 -9.31
C GLY A 523 -15.52 47.25 -8.78
N VAL A 524 -16.00 47.15 -7.54
CA VAL A 524 -16.37 45.87 -6.94
C VAL A 524 -17.85 45.86 -6.55
N THR A 525 -18.51 44.73 -6.77
CA THR A 525 -19.96 44.56 -6.58
C THR A 525 -20.34 43.93 -5.23
N GLY A 526 -19.37 43.38 -4.49
CA GLY A 526 -19.60 42.76 -3.18
C GLY A 526 -18.29 42.43 -2.45
N GLY A 527 -18.39 42.09 -1.15
CA GLY A 527 -17.26 41.83 -0.27
C GLY A 527 -16.81 43.07 0.54
N ALA A 528 -15.94 42.84 1.53
CA ALA A 528 -15.31 43.91 2.30
C ALA A 528 -14.03 44.37 1.58
N HIS A 529 -13.94 45.67 1.29
CA HIS A 529 -12.78 46.30 0.66
C HIS A 529 -12.15 47.24 1.67
N CYS A 530 -10.89 46.97 2.03
CA CYS A 530 -10.12 47.83 2.93
C CYS A 530 -9.11 48.59 2.08
N TRP A 531 -9.14 49.92 2.13
CA TRP A 531 -8.17 50.79 1.47
C TRP A 531 -7.35 51.47 2.56
N GLU A 532 -6.03 51.44 2.39
CA GLU A 532 -5.10 52.18 3.23
C GLU A 532 -4.70 53.44 2.48
N PHE A 533 -4.85 54.60 3.12
CA PHE A 533 -4.48 55.89 2.56
C PHE A 533 -3.31 56.44 3.36
N CYS A 534 -2.24 56.78 2.65
CA CYS A 534 -1.05 57.40 3.23
C CYS A 534 -0.99 58.84 2.78
N TRP A 535 -0.92 59.77 3.72
CA TRP A 535 -0.93 61.20 3.45
C TRP A 535 0.47 61.76 3.54
N GLU A 536 0.90 62.44 2.48
CA GLU A 536 2.16 63.18 2.47
C GLU A 536 1.84 64.68 2.34
N GLY A 537 1.92 65.39 3.46
CA GLY A 537 1.65 66.84 3.55
C GLY A 537 0.79 67.25 4.74
N PRO A 538 0.59 68.57 4.96
CA PRO A 538 -0.30 69.07 6.00
C PRO A 538 -1.76 68.76 5.65
N LEU A 539 -2.48 68.13 6.59
CA LEU A 539 -3.92 67.84 6.45
C LEU A 539 -4.70 69.17 6.36
N GLY A 540 -5.27 69.45 5.19
CA GLY A 540 -6.18 70.59 5.01
C GLY A 540 -7.44 70.50 5.88
N THR A 541 -8.16 71.61 6.04
CA THR A 541 -9.33 71.74 6.94
C THR A 541 -10.56 70.91 6.52
N THR A 542 -10.62 70.37 5.30
CA THR A 542 -11.73 69.52 4.86
C THR A 542 -11.26 68.57 3.76
N ALA A 543 -11.11 67.29 4.10
CA ALA A 543 -10.94 66.25 3.11
C ALA A 543 -11.99 65.17 3.29
N VAL A 544 -12.88 65.05 2.31
CA VAL A 544 -13.85 63.96 2.24
C VAL A 544 -13.40 63.04 1.11
N VAL A 545 -12.84 61.88 1.46
CA VAL A 545 -12.51 60.85 0.47
C VAL A 545 -13.77 60.00 0.23
N GLY A 546 -14.49 60.34 -0.84
CA GLY A 546 -15.63 59.55 -1.31
C GLY A 546 -15.18 58.47 -2.31
N VAL A 547 -15.11 57.22 -1.87
CA VAL A 547 -14.84 56.10 -2.78
C VAL A 547 -16.13 55.69 -3.48
N ALA A 548 -16.32 56.16 -4.72
CA ALA A 548 -17.43 55.75 -5.56
C ALA A 548 -17.05 54.52 -6.40
N THR A 549 -17.68 53.37 -6.14
CA THR A 549 -17.61 52.23 -7.05
C THR A 549 -18.53 52.47 -8.26
N LYS A 550 -18.31 51.74 -9.35
CA LYS A 550 -19.09 51.83 -10.61
C LYS A 550 -20.54 51.35 -10.41
N MET A 551 -21.35 52.10 -9.66
CA MET A 551 -22.76 51.83 -9.48
C MET A 551 -23.56 53.04 -9.92
N ARG A 552 -23.94 53.05 -11.20
CA ARG A 552 -25.14 53.76 -11.66
C ARG A 552 -26.32 52.79 -11.82
N SER A 553 -26.21 51.56 -11.31
CA SER A 553 -27.20 50.51 -11.55
C SER A 553 -27.16 49.39 -10.50
N HIS A 554 -27.20 49.72 -9.21
CA HIS A 554 -27.58 48.73 -8.20
C HIS A 554 -29.06 48.92 -7.89
N GLN A 555 -29.89 47.95 -8.26
CA GLN A 555 -31.33 47.95 -7.93
C GLN A 555 -31.62 47.33 -6.55
N GLY A 556 -30.58 46.97 -5.78
CA GLY A 556 -30.70 46.37 -4.46
C GLY A 556 -30.67 47.39 -3.31
N GLU A 557 -31.27 47.04 -2.18
CA GLU A 557 -31.20 47.80 -0.93
C GLU A 557 -29.75 47.94 -0.45
N LEU A 558 -29.30 49.17 -0.21
CA LEU A 558 -27.97 49.44 0.32
C LEU A 558 -27.90 49.07 1.82
N PRO A 559 -26.74 48.62 2.34
CA PRO A 559 -26.58 48.32 3.75
C PRO A 559 -26.95 49.50 4.66
N VAL A 560 -27.43 49.21 5.88
CA VAL A 560 -27.80 50.23 6.87
C VAL A 560 -26.63 51.18 7.17
N ILE A 561 -25.40 50.66 7.21
CA ILE A 561 -24.20 51.46 7.48
C ILE A 561 -23.96 52.56 6.43
N TRP A 562 -24.31 52.32 5.17
CA TRP A 562 -24.18 53.32 4.12
C TRP A 562 -25.14 54.50 4.35
N HIS A 563 -26.38 54.20 4.76
CA HIS A 563 -27.37 55.22 5.12
C HIS A 563 -26.97 56.00 6.38
N GLN A 564 -26.39 55.31 7.37
CA GLN A 564 -25.84 55.95 8.58
C GLN A 564 -24.67 56.87 8.26
N THR A 565 -23.76 56.45 7.38
CA THR A 565 -22.64 57.31 6.94
C THR A 565 -23.11 58.53 6.16
N LEU A 566 -24.14 58.36 5.32
CA LEU A 566 -24.71 59.50 4.58
C LEU A 566 -25.45 60.45 5.53
N LEU A 567 -26.20 59.94 6.50
CA LEU A 567 -26.82 60.75 7.55
C LEU A 567 -25.78 61.54 8.33
N ALA A 568 -24.71 60.89 8.80
CA ALA A 568 -23.63 61.56 9.53
C ALA A 568 -22.91 62.62 8.69
N PHE A 569 -22.76 62.40 7.38
CA PHE A 569 -22.23 63.39 6.45
C PHE A 569 -23.16 64.61 6.36
N VAL A 570 -24.46 64.37 6.13
CA VAL A 570 -25.46 65.43 6.05
C VAL A 570 -25.59 66.20 7.37
N GLU A 571 -25.62 65.52 8.52
CA GLU A 571 -25.66 66.16 9.85
C GLU A 571 -24.50 67.13 10.07
N ARG A 572 -23.33 66.85 9.50
CA ARG A 572 -22.13 67.68 9.69
C ARG A 572 -21.97 68.76 8.64
N TYR A 573 -22.35 68.49 7.39
CA TYR A 573 -21.97 69.31 6.24
C TYR A 573 -23.17 69.80 5.40
N ALA A 574 -24.42 69.64 5.87
CA ALA A 574 -25.59 70.04 5.09
C ALA A 574 -25.62 71.54 4.75
N ASN A 575 -25.00 72.40 5.55
CA ASN A 575 -24.91 73.84 5.27
C ASN A 575 -23.74 74.20 4.32
N ASP A 576 -22.81 73.26 4.10
CA ASP A 576 -21.60 73.47 3.30
C ASP A 576 -21.72 72.94 1.87
N ILE A 577 -22.82 72.26 1.53
CA ILE A 577 -23.06 71.68 0.20
C ILE A 577 -23.73 72.68 -0.76
N SER A 578 -23.36 72.62 -2.04
CA SER A 578 -23.97 73.48 -3.07
C SER A 578 -25.42 73.10 -3.34
N ALA A 579 -26.21 74.01 -3.93
CA ALA A 579 -27.60 73.74 -4.28
C ALA A 579 -27.75 72.52 -5.22
N GLU A 580 -26.87 72.38 -6.22
CA GLU A 580 -26.84 71.24 -7.13
C GLU A 580 -26.52 69.91 -6.41
N GLN A 581 -25.56 69.93 -5.49
CA GLN A 581 -25.18 68.76 -4.70
C GLN A 581 -26.31 68.33 -3.76
N ARG A 582 -27.00 69.30 -3.15
CA ARG A 582 -28.17 69.06 -2.30
C ARG A 582 -29.30 68.40 -3.09
N GLU A 583 -29.59 68.88 -4.29
CA GLU A 583 -30.59 68.27 -5.17
C GLU A 583 -30.20 66.85 -5.59
N ALA A 584 -28.94 66.62 -5.97
CA ALA A 584 -28.43 65.30 -6.31
C ALA A 584 -28.54 64.31 -5.14
N LEU A 585 -28.28 64.75 -3.90
CA LEU A 585 -28.46 63.93 -2.70
C LEU A 585 -29.93 63.61 -2.44
N ILE A 586 -30.84 64.56 -2.66
CA ILE A 586 -32.28 64.34 -2.56
C ILE A 586 -32.74 63.32 -3.61
N GLU A 587 -32.27 63.41 -4.86
CA GLU A 587 -32.56 62.41 -5.89
C GLU A 587 -32.02 61.03 -5.53
N LEU A 588 -30.83 60.97 -4.94
CA LEU A 588 -30.21 59.73 -4.52
C LEU A 588 -31.05 59.02 -3.45
N THR A 589 -31.64 59.76 -2.50
CA THR A 589 -32.56 59.17 -1.50
C THR A 589 -33.87 58.64 -2.07
N LYS A 590 -34.28 59.08 -3.28
CA LYS A 590 -35.44 58.50 -3.98
C LYS A 590 -35.14 57.11 -4.53
N VAL A 591 -33.88 56.86 -4.88
CA VAL A 591 -33.42 55.57 -5.41
C VAL A 591 -33.05 54.61 -4.28
N HIS A 592 -32.40 55.11 -3.23
CA HIS A 592 -31.97 54.32 -2.08
C HIS A 592 -32.60 54.87 -0.80
N SER A 593 -33.69 54.25 -0.37
CA SER A 593 -34.46 54.64 0.81
C SER A 593 -34.33 53.62 1.95
N HIS A 594 -34.08 54.11 3.15
CA HIS A 594 -34.17 53.36 4.41
C HIS A 594 -35.33 53.90 5.26
N HIS A 595 -36.20 52.99 5.72
CA HIS A 595 -37.45 53.31 6.41
C HIS A 595 -37.32 54.23 7.65
N GLN A 596 -36.18 54.21 8.36
CA GLN A 596 -35.94 55.05 9.54
C GLN A 596 -35.03 56.27 9.29
N ILE A 597 -34.08 56.18 8.36
CA ILE A 597 -32.99 57.16 8.24
C ILE A 597 -33.30 58.21 7.18
N THR A 598 -33.97 57.81 6.11
CA THR A 598 -34.20 58.68 4.95
C THR A 598 -35.11 59.87 5.29
N SER A 599 -36.06 59.72 6.23
CA SER A 599 -36.89 60.83 6.71
C SER A 599 -36.07 61.92 7.40
N ASP A 600 -35.11 61.52 8.24
CA ASP A 600 -34.24 62.46 8.96
C ASP A 600 -33.25 63.14 8.02
N LEU A 601 -32.71 62.38 7.07
CA LEU A 601 -31.80 62.87 6.05
C LEU A 601 -32.47 63.90 5.13
N LEU A 602 -33.70 63.62 4.67
CA LEU A 602 -34.51 64.57 3.91
C LEU A 602 -34.89 65.81 4.72
N ARG A 603 -35.17 65.65 6.02
CA ARG A 603 -35.45 66.78 6.92
C ARG A 603 -34.24 67.69 7.04
N LEU A 604 -33.04 67.13 7.24
CA LEU A 604 -31.79 67.89 7.36
C LEU A 604 -31.42 68.59 6.04
N LEU A 605 -31.48 67.88 4.92
CA LEU A 605 -31.19 68.47 3.61
C LEU A 605 -32.15 69.60 3.23
N ARG A 606 -33.45 69.48 3.58
CA ARG A 606 -34.43 70.54 3.31
C ARG A 606 -34.34 71.73 4.26
N ALA A 607 -33.87 71.50 5.49
CA ALA A 607 -33.69 72.55 6.49
C ALA A 607 -32.41 73.37 6.27
N ALA A 608 -31.41 72.79 5.59
CA ALA A 608 -30.14 73.45 5.36
C ALA A 608 -30.23 74.57 4.32
N GLU A 609 -29.70 75.74 4.67
CA GLU A 609 -29.55 76.89 3.78
C GLU A 609 -28.44 76.59 2.76
N SER A 610 -28.75 76.66 1.46
CA SER A 610 -27.76 76.46 0.40
C SER A 610 -26.95 77.71 0.18
N ARG A 611 -25.63 77.57 0.03
CA ARG A 611 -24.72 78.65 -0.32
C ARG A 611 -24.85 79.03 -1.81
N ASN A 612 -25.69 80.00 -2.13
CA ASN A 612 -25.69 80.73 -3.42
C ASN A 612 -25.71 82.23 -3.03
N GLU A 613 -24.86 83.17 -3.46
CA GLU A 613 -23.86 83.30 -4.51
C GLU A 613 -22.70 84.13 -3.92
N GLU A 614 -21.45 83.72 -4.04
CA GLU A 614 -20.30 84.64 -3.87
C GLU A 614 -19.63 84.80 -5.23
N SER A 615 -19.77 86.03 -5.75
CA SER A 615 -19.08 86.62 -6.88
C SER A 615 -17.58 86.32 -6.90
N GLU A 616 -16.99 86.24 -8.11
CA GLU A 616 -15.57 86.03 -8.44
C GLU A 616 -14.55 87.04 -7.84
N ALA A 617 -14.89 87.78 -6.80
CA ALA A 617 -14.11 88.88 -6.24
C ALA A 617 -13.75 88.65 -4.76
N ASN A 618 -13.03 87.58 -4.45
CA ASN A 618 -12.07 87.52 -3.32
C ASN A 618 -11.37 86.16 -3.24
N VAL A 619 -10.25 86.04 -3.95
CA VAL A 619 -9.25 85.00 -3.66
C VAL A 619 -8.01 85.71 -3.14
N PRO A 620 -7.67 85.61 -1.84
CA PRO A 620 -6.37 86.05 -1.38
C PRO A 620 -5.32 85.08 -1.94
N VAL A 621 -4.38 85.62 -2.72
CA VAL A 621 -3.19 84.89 -3.16
C VAL A 621 -2.30 84.70 -1.95
N TYR A 622 -2.40 83.54 -1.30
CA TYR A 622 -1.31 83.02 -0.48
C TYR A 622 -0.53 82.02 -1.32
N ALA A 623 0.58 82.49 -1.87
CA ALA A 623 1.65 81.64 -2.35
C ALA A 623 2.33 80.99 -1.13
N ARG A 624 2.12 79.69 -0.94
CA ARG A 624 3.04 78.80 -0.24
C ARG A 624 2.85 77.39 -0.77
N ASN A 625 3.97 76.70 -0.97
CA ASN A 625 4.06 75.34 -1.49
C ASN A 625 3.45 74.32 -0.51
N ASP A 626 2.13 74.33 -0.37
CA ASP A 626 1.37 73.37 0.42
C ASP A 626 0.64 72.42 -0.54
N GLU A 627 1.43 71.57 -1.19
CA GLU A 627 0.92 70.45 -2.01
C GLU A 627 0.36 69.36 -1.07
N MET A 628 -0.76 68.71 -1.47
CA MET A 628 -1.34 67.57 -0.74
C MET A 628 -1.34 66.33 -1.62
N GLU A 629 -0.65 65.29 -1.14
CA GLU A 629 -0.56 63.98 -1.79
C GLU A 629 -1.28 62.89 -0.99
N PHE A 630 -1.89 61.96 -1.73
CA PHE A 630 -2.75 60.88 -1.23
C PHE A 630 -2.41 59.52 -1.83
#